data_AF-A0A0J9H3R4-F1
#
_entry.id   AF-A0A0J9H3R4-F1
#
_cell.length_a   1.000
_cell.length_b   1.000
_cell.length_c   1.000
_cell.angle_alpha   90.00
_cell.angle_beta   90.00
_cell.angle_gamma   90.00
#
_symmetry.space_group_name_H-M   'P 1'
#
loop_
_entity.id
_entity.type
_entity.pdbx_description
1 polymer ?
#
loop_
_entity_poly.entity_id
_entity_poly.type
_entity_poly.pdbx_seq_one_letter_code
_entity_poly.pdbx_strand_id
1 'polypeptide(L)'
;MVRFISFLVIALVMAVSARAELLYVNSPNDGFLNLRTGPGGGFNVIMRMGHGTSVNTLEIAGNWARVEHQSGAVGWAHRKYMVRPVATPARLFVYSPGDGFLNLRTGPGSGFTIITRMYHGSWVEVLERRGNWVRVFHEYGDEGWAYIKYLRQ
;
A
#
# COMPACT_ATOMS: atom_id res chain seq x y z
N MET A 1 36.51 53.37 23.42
CA MET A 1 35.13 53.03 23.80
C MET A 1 34.55 52.10 22.73
N VAL A 2 34.77 50.78 22.86
CA VAL A 2 34.33 49.80 21.86
C VAL A 2 33.02 49.17 22.35
N ARG A 3 31.93 49.38 21.61
CA ARG A 3 30.62 48.78 21.91
C ARG A 3 30.52 47.46 21.16
N PHE A 4 30.38 46.36 21.89
CA PHE A 4 30.06 45.05 21.29
C PHE A 4 28.56 44.98 21.03
N ILE A 5 28.17 44.83 19.76
CA ILE A 5 26.81 44.51 19.35
C ILE A 5 26.72 42.99 19.31
N SER A 6 26.03 42.40 20.28
CA SER A 6 25.73 40.96 20.30
C SER A 6 24.63 40.68 19.29
N PHE A 7 24.96 40.00 18.19
CA PHE A 7 23.96 39.41 17.30
C PHE A 7 23.49 38.08 17.90
N LEU A 8 22.30 38.09 18.49
CA LEU A 8 21.57 36.86 18.81
C LEU A 8 20.96 36.32 17.52
N VAL A 9 21.63 35.36 16.89
CA VAL A 9 21.07 34.60 15.76
C VAL A 9 20.11 33.56 16.35
N ILE A 10 18.82 33.88 16.39
CA ILE A 10 17.76 32.90 16.65
C ILE A 10 17.62 32.07 15.37
N ALA A 11 18.23 30.89 15.34
CA ALA A 11 17.97 29.90 14.32
C ALA A 11 16.56 29.31 14.56
N LEU A 12 15.57 29.81 13.83
CA LEU A 12 14.23 29.22 13.77
C LEU A 12 14.33 27.88 13.02
N VAL A 13 14.46 26.78 13.75
CA VAL A 13 14.33 25.44 13.18
C VAL A 13 12.87 25.22 12.82
N MET A 14 12.52 25.40 11.54
CA MET A 14 11.21 24.97 11.04
C MET A 14 11.18 23.44 11.08
N ALA A 15 10.48 22.90 12.07
CA ALA A 15 10.14 21.49 12.10
C ALA A 15 9.22 21.21 10.90
N VAL A 16 9.78 20.63 9.83
CA VAL A 16 8.97 20.05 8.77
C VAL A 16 8.26 18.86 9.39
N SER A 17 6.98 19.04 9.72
CA SER A 17 6.10 17.94 10.06
C SER A 17 6.16 16.95 8.89
N ALA A 18 6.78 15.79 9.11
CA ALA A 18 6.71 14.69 8.17
C ALA A 18 5.24 14.28 8.13
N ARG A 19 4.56 14.67 7.04
CA ARG A 19 3.16 14.34 6.86
C ARG A 19 3.07 12.82 6.76
N ALA A 20 2.24 12.22 7.61
CA ALA A 20 2.01 10.79 7.57
C ALA A 20 1.53 10.38 6.16
N GLU A 21 2.27 9.49 5.51
CA GLU A 21 1.92 9.01 4.18
C GLU A 21 1.09 7.72 4.31
N LEU A 22 -0.15 7.75 3.81
CA LEU A 22 -1.01 6.57 3.74
C LEU A 22 -0.44 5.56 2.73
N LEU A 23 -0.23 4.33 3.18
CA LEU A 23 0.21 3.19 2.39
C LEU A 23 -0.70 1.98 2.63
N TYR A 24 -0.65 1.03 1.71
CA TYR A 24 -1.36 -0.25 1.81
C TYR A 24 -0.38 -1.42 1.83
N VAL A 25 -0.69 -2.44 2.64
CA VAL A 25 0.08 -3.68 2.71
C VAL A 25 -0.14 -4.51 1.44
N ASN A 26 0.95 -4.84 0.75
CA ASN A 26 0.99 -5.68 -0.42
C ASN A 26 1.81 -6.97 -0.16
N SER A 27 1.16 -7.98 0.43
CA SER A 27 1.77 -9.29 0.74
C SER A 27 0.89 -10.45 0.23
N PRO A 28 0.82 -10.65 -1.09
CA PRO A 28 -0.14 -11.58 -1.71
C PRO A 28 0.19 -13.06 -1.49
N ASN A 29 1.46 -13.38 -1.26
CA ASN A 29 1.92 -14.76 -1.15
C ASN A 29 1.69 -15.31 0.26
N ASP A 30 2.17 -14.57 1.27
CA ASP A 30 2.07 -14.98 2.67
C ASP A 30 0.73 -14.54 3.30
N GLY A 31 -0.01 -13.64 2.63
CA GLY A 31 -1.27 -13.07 3.09
C GLY A 31 -1.13 -11.95 4.13
N PHE A 32 0.05 -11.77 4.71
CA PHE A 32 0.30 -10.77 5.75
C PHE A 32 1.71 -10.16 5.71
N LEU A 33 1.85 -9.00 6.34
CA LEU A 33 3.10 -8.32 6.63
C LEU A 33 3.27 -8.16 8.15
N ASN A 34 4.44 -8.56 8.67
CA ASN A 34 4.74 -8.40 10.09
C ASN A 34 5.03 -6.93 10.42
N LEU A 35 4.35 -6.45 11.46
CA LEU A 35 4.71 -5.24 12.20
C LEU A 35 5.60 -5.64 13.37
N ARG A 36 6.77 -5.03 13.51
CA ARG A 36 7.82 -5.42 14.46
C ARG A 36 8.20 -4.31 15.41
N THR A 37 8.84 -4.66 16.52
CA THR A 37 9.35 -3.67 17.50
C THR A 37 10.53 -2.85 16.98
N GLY A 38 11.23 -3.29 15.92
CA GLY A 38 12.36 -2.58 15.33
C GLY A 38 12.62 -2.93 13.86
N PRO A 39 13.49 -2.15 13.18
CA PRO A 39 13.76 -2.30 11.75
C PRO A 39 14.71 -3.48 11.48
N GLY A 40 14.17 -4.69 11.42
CA GLY A 40 14.96 -5.89 11.11
C GLY A 40 14.19 -7.20 11.27
N GLY A 41 14.69 -8.27 10.64
CA GLY A 41 14.09 -9.61 10.72
C GLY A 41 14.16 -10.27 12.10
N GLY A 42 15.11 -9.85 12.95
CA GLY A 42 15.30 -10.38 14.30
C GLY A 42 14.46 -9.71 15.40
N PHE A 43 13.74 -8.63 15.09
CA PHE A 43 12.88 -7.95 16.08
C PHE A 43 11.55 -8.68 16.28
N ASN A 44 11.02 -8.60 17.50
CA ASN A 44 9.75 -9.24 17.86
C ASN A 44 8.60 -8.73 17.00
N VAL A 45 7.73 -9.65 16.57
CA VAL A 45 6.50 -9.35 15.83
C VAL A 45 5.41 -8.96 16.83
N ILE A 46 4.81 -7.78 16.65
CA ILE A 46 3.71 -7.29 17.49
C ILE A 46 2.34 -7.52 16.83
N MET A 47 2.29 -7.59 15.49
CA MET A 47 1.05 -7.79 14.74
C MET A 47 1.36 -8.35 13.34
N ARG A 48 0.41 -9.11 12.78
CA ARG A 48 0.36 -9.46 11.36
C ARG A 48 -0.71 -8.60 10.67
N MET A 49 -0.29 -7.75 9.75
CA MET A 49 -1.19 -6.89 8.98
C MET A 49 -1.58 -7.62 7.69
N GLY A 50 -2.87 -7.82 7.47
CA GLY A 50 -3.36 -8.50 6.26
C GLY A 50 -3.05 -7.71 4.99
N HIS A 51 -3.05 -8.38 3.83
CA HIS A 51 -3.06 -7.69 2.53
C HIS A 51 -4.21 -6.66 2.46
N GLY A 52 -3.97 -5.51 1.82
CA GLY A 52 -4.96 -4.42 1.73
C GLY A 52 -5.12 -3.58 3.00
N THR A 53 -4.45 -3.96 4.11
CA THR A 53 -4.47 -3.16 5.34
C THR A 53 -3.81 -1.80 5.11
N SER A 54 -4.47 -0.73 5.56
CA SER A 54 -3.95 0.63 5.51
C SER A 54 -3.05 0.94 6.71
N VAL A 55 -1.99 1.70 6.44
CA VAL A 55 -1.06 2.19 7.46
C VAL A 55 -0.60 3.61 7.14
N ASN A 56 -0.30 4.38 8.18
CA ASN A 56 0.27 5.72 8.07
C ASN A 56 1.77 5.65 8.33
N THR A 57 2.59 6.15 7.41
CA THR A 57 4.05 6.16 7.55
C THR A 57 4.47 7.28 8.48
N LEU A 58 5.16 6.95 9.57
CA LEU A 58 5.68 7.91 10.55
C LEU A 58 7.17 8.20 10.32
N GLU A 59 7.94 7.20 9.89
CA GLU A 59 9.40 7.31 9.78
C GLU A 59 9.95 6.26 8.78
N ILE A 60 11.08 6.56 8.15
CA ILE A 60 11.77 5.63 7.24
C ILE A 60 13.21 5.41 7.70
N ALA A 61 13.61 4.15 7.84
CA ALA A 61 14.99 3.72 8.10
C ALA A 61 15.39 2.64 7.09
N GLY A 62 16.02 3.07 5.99
CA GLY A 62 16.42 2.20 4.88
C GLY A 62 15.23 1.46 4.25
N ASN A 63 15.25 0.13 4.36
CA ASN A 63 14.20 -0.75 3.83
C ASN A 63 12.98 -0.90 4.75
N TRP A 64 13.00 -0.27 5.93
CA TRP A 64 11.94 -0.35 6.92
C TRP A 64 11.24 0.99 7.07
N ALA A 65 9.93 0.95 7.33
CA ALA A 65 9.13 2.09 7.71
C ALA A 65 8.53 1.84 9.09
N ARG A 66 8.60 2.84 9.95
CA ARG A 66 7.78 2.89 11.16
C ARG A 66 6.42 3.40 10.74
N VAL A 67 5.39 2.61 11.02
CA VAL A 67 4.03 2.87 10.58
C VAL A 67 3.05 2.75 11.75
N GLU A 68 1.94 3.46 11.63
CA GLU A 68 0.77 3.34 12.49
C GLU A 68 -0.32 2.57 11.73
N HIS A 69 -0.72 1.44 12.29
CA HIS A 69 -1.84 0.65 11.81
C HIS A 69 -3.17 1.32 12.19
N GLN A 70 -4.23 1.10 11.42
CA GLN A 70 -5.59 1.61 11.68
C GLN A 70 -6.15 1.29 13.08
N SER A 71 -5.63 0.29 13.77
CA SER A 71 -5.98 -0.02 15.17
C SER A 71 -5.23 0.83 16.22
N GLY A 72 -4.35 1.75 15.80
CA GLY A 72 -3.44 2.51 16.66
C GLY A 72 -2.12 1.81 17.02
N ALA A 73 -1.88 0.59 16.52
CA ALA A 73 -0.61 -0.11 16.78
C ALA A 73 0.54 0.53 15.97
N VAL A 74 1.66 0.82 16.63
CA VAL A 74 2.84 1.45 16.00
C VAL A 74 4.02 0.48 16.00
N GLY A 75 4.67 0.31 14.86
CA GLY A 75 5.87 -0.52 14.75
C GLY A 75 6.53 -0.43 13.38
N TRP A 76 7.49 -1.32 13.11
CA TRP A 76 8.31 -1.33 11.91
C TRP A 76 7.90 -2.43 10.95
N ALA A 77 7.75 -2.09 9.67
CA ALA A 77 7.43 -3.04 8.62
C ALA A 77 8.26 -2.78 7.35
N HIS A 78 8.48 -3.84 6.57
CA HIS A 78 9.38 -3.79 5.43
C HIS A 78 8.70 -3.13 4.21
N ARG A 79 9.31 -2.06 3.68
CA ARG A 79 8.73 -1.17 2.67
C ARG A 79 8.45 -1.83 1.32
N LYS A 80 9.19 -2.88 0.94
CA LYS A 80 8.94 -3.62 -0.31
C LYS A 80 7.52 -4.20 -0.44
N TYR A 81 6.83 -4.35 0.69
CA TYR A 81 5.45 -4.84 0.78
C TYR A 81 4.47 -3.71 1.08
N MET A 82 4.82 -2.47 0.78
CA MET A 82 3.96 -1.30 0.96
C MET A 82 3.84 -0.57 -0.36
N VAL A 83 2.64 -0.08 -0.64
CA VAL A 83 2.34 0.62 -1.90
C VAL A 83 1.48 1.83 -1.63
N ARG A 84 1.70 2.88 -2.43
CA ARG A 84 0.91 4.11 -2.37
C ARG A 84 -0.49 3.87 -2.92
N PRO A 85 -1.53 4.50 -2.34
CA PRO A 85 -2.80 4.64 -3.04
C PRO A 85 -2.60 5.38 -4.36
N VAL A 86 -3.31 4.95 -5.40
CA VAL A 86 -3.40 5.73 -6.65
C VAL A 86 -4.19 7.00 -6.33
N ALA A 87 -3.64 8.16 -6.67
CA ALA A 87 -4.21 9.49 -6.35
C ALA A 87 -5.64 9.71 -6.90
N THR A 88 -6.06 8.89 -7.86
CA THR A 88 -7.45 8.77 -8.29
C THR A 88 -7.65 7.32 -8.74
N PRO A 89 -8.42 6.49 -8.01
CA PRO A 89 -8.72 5.15 -8.48
C PRO A 89 -9.47 5.28 -9.80
N ALA A 90 -8.87 4.80 -10.89
CA ALA A 90 -9.59 4.67 -12.14
C ALA A 90 -10.64 3.57 -11.92
N ARG A 91 -11.92 3.96 -11.93
CA ARG A 91 -13.01 2.98 -12.01
C ARG A 91 -12.99 2.41 -13.43
N LEU A 92 -12.81 1.11 -13.52
CA LEU A 92 -12.86 0.36 -14.77
C LEU A 92 -13.94 -0.70 -14.67
N PHE A 93 -14.46 -1.13 -15.82
CA PHE A 93 -15.43 -2.19 -15.96
C PHE A 93 -14.78 -3.44 -16.54
N VAL A 94 -15.20 -4.60 -16.03
CA VAL A 94 -14.79 -5.90 -16.56
C VAL A 94 -15.40 -6.09 -17.94
N TYR A 95 -14.53 -6.24 -18.93
CA TYR A 95 -14.87 -6.53 -20.32
C TYR A 95 -14.32 -7.90 -20.72
N SER A 96 -15.11 -8.94 -20.50
CA SER A 96 -14.82 -10.33 -20.90
C SER A 96 -15.97 -10.91 -21.72
N PRO A 97 -16.15 -10.53 -23.00
CA PRO A 97 -17.30 -10.95 -23.81
C PRO A 97 -17.24 -12.43 -24.24
N GLY A 98 -16.09 -13.08 -24.12
CA GLY A 98 -15.92 -14.51 -24.42
C GLY A 98 -16.39 -15.38 -23.25
N ASP A 99 -15.56 -15.47 -22.20
CA ASP A 99 -15.80 -16.35 -21.05
C ASP A 99 -16.87 -15.82 -20.08
N GLY A 100 -17.26 -14.55 -20.19
CA GLY A 100 -18.24 -13.89 -19.32
C GLY A 100 -17.67 -13.39 -17.99
N PHE A 101 -16.43 -13.74 -17.64
CA PHE A 101 -15.78 -13.31 -16.40
C PHE A 101 -14.27 -13.06 -16.53
N LEU A 102 -13.70 -12.39 -15.53
CA LEU A 102 -12.28 -12.15 -15.32
C LEU A 102 -11.88 -12.70 -13.94
N ASN A 103 -10.83 -13.52 -13.88
CA ASN A 103 -10.33 -14.02 -12.59
C ASN A 103 -9.62 -12.91 -11.81
N LEU A 104 -10.00 -12.74 -10.55
CA LEU A 104 -9.25 -12.01 -9.55
C LEU A 104 -8.33 -13.00 -8.83
N ARG A 105 -7.03 -12.71 -8.75
CA ARG A 105 -6.02 -13.65 -8.25
C ARG A 105 -5.26 -13.10 -7.06
N THR A 106 -4.66 -13.99 -6.28
CA THR A 106 -3.84 -13.60 -5.13
C THR A 106 -2.62 -12.79 -5.56
N GLY A 107 -2.03 -13.02 -6.74
CA GLY A 107 -0.86 -12.28 -7.23
C GLY A 107 -0.85 -11.99 -8.73
N PRO A 108 0.14 -11.19 -9.21
CA PRO A 108 0.24 -10.74 -10.60
C PRO A 108 0.76 -11.83 -11.54
N GLY A 109 -0.11 -12.78 -11.91
CA GLY A 109 0.23 -13.87 -12.83
C GLY A 109 -0.88 -14.92 -12.97
N SER A 110 -0.88 -15.67 -14.06
CA SER A 110 -1.86 -16.73 -14.33
C SER A 110 -1.71 -17.97 -13.44
N GLY A 111 -0.54 -18.15 -12.81
CA GLY A 111 -0.27 -19.24 -11.87
C GLY A 111 -0.72 -18.98 -10.43
N PHE A 112 -1.14 -17.76 -10.09
CA PHE A 112 -1.62 -17.43 -8.74
C PHE A 112 -3.04 -17.93 -8.51
N THR A 113 -3.33 -18.32 -7.26
CA THR A 113 -4.64 -18.78 -6.81
C THR A 113 -5.74 -17.79 -7.18
N ILE A 114 -6.89 -18.30 -7.65
CA ILE A 114 -8.06 -17.48 -7.94
C ILE A 114 -8.79 -17.19 -6.63
N ILE A 115 -9.03 -15.92 -6.35
CA ILE A 115 -9.85 -15.45 -5.22
C ILE A 115 -11.33 -15.57 -5.61
N THR A 116 -11.70 -14.94 -6.73
CA THR A 116 -13.08 -14.89 -7.24
C THR A 116 -13.10 -14.68 -8.76
N ARG A 117 -14.29 -14.78 -9.34
CA ARG A 117 -14.58 -14.44 -10.74
C ARG A 117 -15.42 -13.16 -10.77
N MET A 118 -14.90 -12.13 -11.43
CA MET A 118 -15.60 -10.87 -11.65
C MET A 118 -16.34 -10.94 -12.98
N TYR A 119 -17.66 -10.79 -12.98
CA TYR A 119 -18.48 -10.93 -14.18
C TYR A 119 -18.43 -9.69 -15.08
N HIS A 120 -18.69 -9.88 -16.37
CA HIS A 120 -18.78 -8.78 -17.35
C HIS A 120 -19.69 -7.66 -16.84
N GLY A 121 -19.23 -6.41 -16.94
CA GLY A 121 -19.97 -5.23 -16.48
C GLY A 121 -19.78 -4.87 -15.00
N SER A 122 -19.18 -5.76 -14.19
CA SER A 122 -18.79 -5.37 -12.81
C SER A 122 -17.71 -4.29 -12.83
N TRP A 123 -17.74 -3.40 -11.84
CA TRP A 123 -16.73 -2.35 -11.71
C TRP A 123 -15.62 -2.75 -10.72
N VAL A 124 -14.44 -2.17 -10.96
CA VAL A 124 -13.27 -2.28 -10.09
C VAL A 124 -12.58 -0.93 -9.95
N GLU A 125 -11.91 -0.73 -8.82
CA GLU A 125 -11.01 0.42 -8.60
C GLU A 125 -9.56 -0.04 -8.69
N VAL A 126 -8.77 0.58 -9.56
CA VAL A 126 -7.35 0.24 -9.73
C VAL A 126 -6.52 0.82 -8.58
N LEU A 127 -5.87 -0.07 -7.82
CA LEU A 127 -5.04 0.26 -6.65
C LEU A 127 -3.54 0.25 -6.95
N GLU A 128 -3.09 -0.56 -7.90
CA GLU A 128 -1.67 -0.70 -8.25
C GLU A 128 -1.52 -1.34 -9.62
N ARG A 129 -0.39 -1.10 -10.31
CA ARG A 129 -0.03 -1.79 -11.55
C ARG A 129 1.35 -2.42 -11.48
N ARG A 130 1.46 -3.68 -11.94
CA ARG A 130 2.72 -4.41 -12.17
C ARG A 130 2.68 -5.05 -13.56
N GLY A 131 3.35 -4.41 -14.51
CA GLY A 131 3.33 -4.84 -15.91
C GLY A 131 1.92 -4.83 -16.48
N ASN A 132 1.43 -6.01 -16.88
CA ASN A 132 0.08 -6.19 -17.42
C ASN A 132 -0.95 -6.63 -16.37
N TRP A 133 -0.57 -6.69 -15.10
CA TRP A 133 -1.48 -6.99 -13.99
C TRP A 133 -1.74 -5.73 -13.18
N VAL A 134 -2.98 -5.56 -12.76
CA VAL A 134 -3.39 -4.51 -11.83
C VAL A 134 -3.97 -5.12 -10.58
N ARG A 135 -3.60 -4.57 -9.43
CA ARG A 135 -4.29 -4.85 -8.18
C ARG A 135 -5.53 -3.97 -8.15
N VAL A 136 -6.67 -4.56 -7.85
CA VAL A 136 -7.96 -3.89 -7.92
C VAL A 136 -8.79 -4.21 -6.69
N PHE A 137 -9.66 -3.27 -6.31
CA PHE A 137 -10.76 -3.49 -5.38
C PHE A 137 -12.04 -3.69 -6.19
N HIS A 138 -12.73 -4.81 -5.98
CA HIS A 138 -13.96 -5.18 -6.67
C HIS A 138 -15.19 -4.63 -5.95
N GLU A 139 -16.29 -4.42 -6.69
CA GLU A 139 -17.53 -3.84 -6.14
C GLU A 139 -18.14 -4.62 -4.97
N TYR A 140 -17.82 -5.90 -4.83
CA TYR A 140 -18.27 -6.74 -3.70
C TYR A 140 -17.25 -6.83 -2.55
N GLY A 141 -16.18 -6.03 -2.58
CA GLY A 141 -15.23 -5.89 -1.49
C GLY A 141 -13.98 -6.78 -1.58
N ASP A 142 -13.87 -7.61 -2.61
CA ASP A 142 -12.69 -8.44 -2.85
C ASP A 142 -11.53 -7.59 -3.39
N GLU A 143 -10.31 -7.85 -2.89
CA GLU A 143 -9.08 -7.24 -3.40
C GLU A 143 -8.16 -8.30 -4.00
N GLY A 144 -7.61 -8.03 -5.18
CA GLY A 144 -6.63 -8.93 -5.80
C GLY A 144 -6.12 -8.45 -7.14
N TRP A 145 -5.48 -9.34 -7.89
CA TRP A 145 -4.81 -9.03 -9.16
C TRP A 145 -5.62 -9.51 -10.37
N ALA A 146 -5.79 -8.62 -11.34
CA ALA A 146 -6.48 -8.88 -12.59
C ALA A 146 -5.65 -8.44 -13.80
N TYR A 147 -5.82 -9.11 -14.94
CA TYR A 147 -5.06 -8.81 -16.15
C TYR A 147 -5.68 -7.63 -16.90
N ILE A 148 -4.92 -6.54 -17.08
CA ILE A 148 -5.43 -5.22 -17.48
C ILE A 148 -6.15 -5.20 -18.84
N LYS A 149 -5.86 -6.14 -19.74
CA LYS A 149 -6.50 -6.16 -21.08
C LYS A 149 -8.03 -6.36 -21.04
N TYR A 150 -8.55 -6.86 -19.93
CA TYR A 150 -9.97 -7.13 -19.72
C TYR A 150 -10.67 -6.05 -18.88
N LEU A 151 -10.02 -4.92 -18.65
CA LEU A 151 -10.57 -3.79 -17.91
C LEU A 151 -10.60 -2.56 -18.82
N ARG A 152 -11.73 -1.85 -18.84
CA ARG A 152 -11.95 -0.68 -19.70
C ARG A 152 -12.61 0.45 -18.92
N GLN A 153 -12.42 1.69 -19.36
CA GLN A 153 -13.18 2.82 -18.85
C GLN A 153 -14.66 2.69 -19.19
#